data_AF-A0A7J9AJF9-F1
#
_entry.id   AF-A0A7J9AJF9-F1
#
_cell.length_a   1.000
_cell.length_b   1.000
_cell.length_c   1.000
_cell.angle_alpha   90.00
_cell.angle_beta   90.00
_cell.angle_gamma   90.00
#
_symmetry.space_group_name_H-M   'P 1'
#
loop_
_entity.id
_entity.type
_entity.pdbx_description
1 polymer ?
#
loop_
_entity_poly.entity_id
_entity_poly.type
_entity_poly.pdbx_seq_one_letter_code
_entity_poly.pdbx_strand_id
1 'polypeptide(L)'
;ERQDIEEYGRVVEVVFIVGGSGTDLSSLCVWPDQIRHWYRYRWTSPLHFIDTPDDACSYEYSRDCHDTHGVKDMCVAGAIQNFTSQLEHYREGTSDRRYNMTEALLFLSHFMGDIHQPMHVGFTTDEGGNTIAVRWFRHKSNLHHVWDREIILTALADYYEKNLDSLQEDLVGNFTEGIWFDDVTSWKECDDLLPCLNKYATESINIACKWGYKGVKSGQTLADEYFNSRMPIVMKRIAQGG
;
A
#
# COMPACT_ATOMS: atom_id res chain seq x y z
N GLU A 1 -0.31 24.46 3.12
CA GLU A 1 0.73 23.72 2.35
C GLU A 1 1.52 22.69 3.15
N ARG A 2 2.23 23.01 4.26
CA ARG A 2 2.86 21.95 5.09
C ARG A 2 1.90 21.19 6.01
N GLN A 3 0.88 21.88 6.51
CA GLN A 3 -0.18 21.29 7.33
C GLN A 3 -1.08 20.34 6.51
N ASP A 4 -1.20 20.63 5.21
CA ASP A 4 -1.93 19.81 4.23
C ASP A 4 -1.13 18.60 3.70
N ILE A 5 0.04 18.31 4.26
CA ILE A 5 0.81 17.10 3.92
C ILE A 5 0.71 16.09 5.07
N GLU A 6 0.70 16.56 6.32
CA GLU A 6 0.54 15.73 7.52
C GLU A 6 -0.87 15.13 7.67
N GLU A 7 -1.92 15.83 7.21
CA GLU A 7 -3.30 15.33 7.28
C GLU A 7 -3.67 14.42 6.09
N TYR A 8 -2.90 14.44 4.99
CA TYR A 8 -3.32 13.87 3.70
C TYR A 8 -2.54 12.62 3.26
N GLY A 9 -1.34 12.37 3.78
CA GLY A 9 -0.69 11.05 3.69
C GLY A 9 -1.37 9.99 4.57
N ARG A 10 -2.27 10.42 5.47
CA ARG A 10 -2.98 9.55 6.41
C ARG A 10 -3.94 8.56 5.75
N VAL A 11 -4.40 8.78 4.54
CA VAL A 11 -5.66 8.16 4.09
C VAL A 11 -5.51 6.69 3.66
N VAL A 12 -4.36 6.28 3.12
CA VAL A 12 -4.05 4.87 2.84
C VAL A 12 -3.52 4.17 4.08
N GLU A 13 -2.73 4.90 4.87
CA GLU A 13 -1.87 4.31 5.89
C GLU A 13 -2.43 4.34 7.31
N VAL A 14 -3.42 5.20 7.60
CA VAL A 14 -4.04 5.30 8.94
C VAL A 14 -4.99 4.15 9.23
N VAL A 15 -5.51 3.49 8.20
CA VAL A 15 -6.44 2.37 8.42
C VAL A 15 -5.71 1.06 8.77
N PHE A 16 -4.39 1.00 8.56
CA PHE A 16 -3.62 -0.23 8.77
C PHE A 16 -3.42 -0.62 10.23
N ILE A 17 -3.72 0.24 11.23
CA ILE A 17 -3.32 -0.07 12.61
C ILE A 17 -4.40 0.25 13.62
N VAL A 18 -4.92 -0.82 14.21
CA VAL A 18 -5.84 -0.85 15.35
C VAL A 18 -5.17 -0.22 16.58
N GLY A 19 -5.80 0.82 17.14
CA GLY A 19 -5.84 1.04 18.59
C GLY A 19 -5.32 2.38 19.15
N GLY A 20 -6.28 3.25 19.52
CA GLY A 20 -6.28 3.95 20.81
C GLY A 20 -5.31 5.13 21.03
N SER A 21 -5.90 6.30 21.26
CA SER A 21 -5.29 7.57 21.68
C SER A 21 -4.04 7.45 22.58
N GLY A 22 -2.89 7.93 22.10
CA GLY A 22 -1.77 8.31 22.97
C GLY A 22 -0.37 8.34 22.31
N THR A 23 -0.09 7.37 21.43
CA THR A 23 1.13 7.28 20.59
C THR A 23 0.76 6.38 19.43
N ASP A 24 0.10 6.96 18.44
CA ASP A 24 -0.56 6.20 17.39
C ASP A 24 0.43 5.82 16.31
N LEU A 25 0.69 4.53 16.12
CA LEU A 25 1.57 4.03 15.07
C LEU A 25 1.08 4.49 13.69
N SER A 26 -0.24 4.66 13.52
CA SER A 26 -0.87 5.21 12.32
C SER A 26 -0.33 6.60 11.94
N SER A 27 0.02 7.42 12.94
CA SER A 27 0.55 8.77 12.73
C SER A 27 2.00 8.80 12.23
N LEU A 28 2.70 7.68 12.37
CA LEU A 28 4.10 7.51 11.96
C LEU A 28 4.24 6.58 10.75
N CYS A 29 3.18 5.88 10.32
CA CYS A 29 3.23 5.03 9.14
C CYS A 29 3.64 5.82 7.89
N VAL A 30 3.29 7.10 7.77
CA VAL A 30 3.64 7.98 6.64
C VAL A 30 5.11 8.39 6.59
N TRP A 31 5.89 8.06 7.62
CA TRP A 31 7.28 8.48 7.75
C TRP A 31 8.19 7.98 6.61
N PRO A 32 8.13 6.71 6.16
CA PRO A 32 8.95 6.20 5.04
C PRO A 32 8.77 7.01 3.76
N ASP A 33 7.56 7.44 3.44
CA ASP A 33 7.27 8.29 2.29
C ASP A 33 7.87 9.69 2.41
N GLN A 34 7.98 10.22 3.63
CA GLN A 34 8.63 11.51 3.86
C GLN A 34 10.15 11.43 3.70
N ILE A 35 10.76 10.34 4.18
CA ILE A 35 12.22 10.20 4.23
C ILE A 35 12.84 9.65 2.95
N ARG A 36 12.10 8.96 2.06
CA ARG A 36 12.64 8.40 0.80
C ARG A 36 13.31 9.45 -0.10
N HIS A 37 12.95 10.72 0.04
CA HIS A 37 13.55 11.84 -0.70
C HIS A 37 14.85 12.37 -0.06
N TRP A 38 15.12 12.03 1.20
CA TRP A 38 16.28 12.49 1.93
C TRP A 38 17.52 11.75 1.44
N TYR A 39 18.63 12.48 1.26
CA TYR A 39 19.87 11.89 0.72
C TYR A 39 20.31 10.61 1.46
N ARG A 40 20.16 10.57 2.79
CA ARG A 40 20.50 9.42 3.64
C ARG A 40 19.62 8.18 3.40
N TYR A 41 18.37 8.37 2.95
CA TYR A 41 17.37 7.32 2.81
C TYR A 41 16.94 7.10 1.36
N ARG A 42 17.65 7.65 0.36
CA ARG A 42 17.34 7.41 -1.06
C ARG A 42 17.27 5.94 -1.45
N TRP A 43 18.02 5.09 -0.75
CA TRP A 43 18.00 3.64 -0.94
C TRP A 43 16.65 3.00 -0.59
N THR A 44 15.77 3.68 0.15
CA THR A 44 14.43 3.18 0.49
C THR A 44 13.43 3.41 -0.63
N SER A 45 13.67 4.32 -1.57
CA SER A 45 12.71 4.65 -2.63
C SER A 45 12.21 3.44 -3.44
N PRO A 46 13.04 2.50 -3.91
CA PRO A 46 12.56 1.31 -4.62
C PRO A 46 11.86 0.29 -3.71
N LEU A 47 11.95 0.45 -2.38
CA LEU A 47 11.32 -0.48 -1.43
C LEU A 47 9.81 -0.27 -1.28
N HIS A 48 9.23 0.76 -1.90
CA HIS A 48 7.79 1.05 -1.82
C HIS A 48 6.96 0.29 -2.86
N PHE A 49 7.59 -0.32 -3.86
CA PHE A 49 6.87 -0.91 -4.99
C PHE A 49 7.59 -2.13 -5.57
N ILE A 50 6.94 -2.77 -6.54
CA ILE A 50 7.46 -3.81 -7.41
C ILE A 50 7.09 -3.43 -8.84
N ASP A 51 8.10 -3.35 -9.70
CA ASP A 51 7.92 -3.22 -11.15
C ASP A 51 7.75 -4.62 -11.76
N THR A 52 6.60 -4.86 -12.41
CA THR A 52 6.35 -6.10 -13.17
C THR A 52 6.42 -5.82 -14.67
N PRO A 53 6.72 -6.85 -15.51
CA PRO A 53 6.71 -6.68 -16.96
C PRO A 53 5.33 -6.29 -17.47
N ASP A 54 5.30 -5.35 -18.40
CA ASP A 54 4.07 -4.84 -19.00
C ASP A 54 3.18 -5.96 -19.54
N ASP A 55 1.88 -5.85 -19.29
CA ASP A 55 0.83 -6.78 -19.72
C ASP A 55 1.00 -8.24 -19.25
N ALA A 56 2.03 -8.55 -18.45
CA ALA A 56 2.28 -9.91 -17.97
C ALA A 56 1.28 -10.33 -16.86
N CYS A 57 0.72 -9.35 -16.14
CA CYS A 57 -0.24 -9.55 -15.06
C CYS A 57 0.13 -10.68 -14.09
N SER A 58 1.43 -10.80 -13.81
CA SER A 58 2.00 -11.87 -13.00
C SER A 58 3.22 -11.33 -12.28
N TYR A 59 3.45 -11.87 -11.08
CA TYR A 59 4.57 -11.50 -10.24
C TYR A 59 5.44 -12.74 -9.96
N GLU A 60 6.75 -12.58 -10.09
CA GLU A 60 7.74 -13.58 -9.70
C GLU A 60 8.89 -12.90 -8.94
N TYR A 61 9.08 -13.25 -7.66
CA TYR A 61 10.07 -12.59 -6.80
C TYR A 61 11.48 -12.52 -7.41
N SER A 62 11.98 -13.62 -7.97
CA SER A 62 13.33 -13.69 -8.54
C SER A 62 13.50 -12.82 -9.79
N ARG A 63 12.41 -12.60 -10.54
CA ARG A 63 12.35 -11.79 -11.76
C ARG A 63 12.17 -10.31 -11.41
N ASP A 64 11.25 -9.99 -10.51
CA ASP A 64 10.70 -8.65 -10.33
C ASP A 64 11.23 -7.92 -9.08
N CYS A 65 11.69 -8.64 -8.05
CA CYS A 65 12.15 -8.01 -6.81
C CYS A 65 13.61 -7.54 -6.93
N HIS A 66 13.80 -6.41 -7.60
CA HIS A 66 15.07 -5.71 -7.71
C HIS A 66 14.89 -4.22 -7.97
N ASP A 67 15.93 -3.42 -7.71
CA ASP A 67 15.92 -2.00 -8.10
C ASP A 67 16.22 -1.80 -9.60
N THR A 68 16.21 -0.56 -10.06
CA THR A 68 16.50 -0.21 -11.47
C THR A 68 17.92 -0.55 -11.94
N HIS A 69 18.83 -0.89 -11.02
CA HIS A 69 20.20 -1.34 -11.33
C HIS A 69 20.35 -2.87 -11.23
N GLY A 70 19.27 -3.60 -10.92
CA GLY A 70 19.25 -5.05 -10.79
C GLY A 70 19.75 -5.56 -9.44
N VAL A 71 19.87 -4.71 -8.42
CA VAL A 71 20.18 -5.14 -7.05
C VAL A 71 18.98 -5.90 -6.50
N LYS A 72 19.17 -7.20 -6.22
CA LYS A 72 18.12 -8.09 -5.73
C LYS A 72 17.59 -7.66 -4.36
N ASP A 73 16.36 -8.06 -4.08
CA ASP A 73 15.63 -7.82 -2.82
C ASP A 73 15.28 -6.34 -2.55
N MET A 74 15.61 -5.44 -3.49
CA MET A 74 15.30 -4.00 -3.41
C MET A 74 13.91 -3.70 -3.97
N CYS A 75 12.88 -4.30 -3.38
CA CYS A 75 11.47 -4.09 -3.68
C CYS A 75 10.63 -4.18 -2.40
N VAL A 76 9.33 -3.88 -2.44
CA VAL A 76 8.47 -3.94 -1.24
C VAL A 76 8.40 -5.31 -0.57
N ALA A 77 8.36 -6.40 -1.35
CA ALA A 77 8.39 -7.75 -0.77
C ALA A 77 9.72 -8.04 -0.05
N GLY A 78 10.85 -7.71 -0.66
CA GLY A 78 12.16 -7.87 -0.02
C GLY A 78 12.33 -6.98 1.21
N ALA A 79 11.75 -5.77 1.20
CA ALA A 79 11.73 -4.87 2.34
C ALA A 79 10.96 -5.47 3.52
N ILE A 80 9.74 -5.98 3.31
CA ILE A 80 8.94 -6.62 4.35
C ILE A 80 9.70 -7.83 4.94
N GLN A 81 10.32 -8.65 4.10
CA GLN A 81 11.13 -9.77 4.56
C GLN A 81 12.28 -9.30 5.47
N ASN A 82 13.03 -8.30 5.02
CA ASN A 82 14.17 -7.74 5.75
C ASN A 82 13.76 -7.14 7.11
N PHE A 83 12.74 -6.28 7.14
CA PHE A 83 12.33 -5.61 8.38
C PHE A 83 11.60 -6.55 9.35
N THR A 84 10.90 -7.58 8.85
CA THR A 84 10.39 -8.66 9.71
C THR A 84 11.54 -9.40 10.40
N SER A 85 12.56 -9.84 9.65
CA SER A 85 13.72 -10.52 10.24
C SER A 85 14.50 -9.65 11.23
N GLN A 86 14.61 -8.34 11.00
CA GLN A 86 15.23 -7.41 11.96
C GLN A 86 14.45 -7.37 13.29
N LEU A 87 13.11 -7.35 13.23
CA LEU A 87 12.25 -7.29 14.40
C LEU A 87 12.16 -8.62 15.16
N GLU A 88 12.31 -9.76 14.50
CA GLU A 88 12.38 -11.07 15.17
C GLU A 88 13.57 -11.15 16.14
N HIS A 89 14.73 -10.60 15.74
CA HIS A 89 15.92 -10.55 16.58
C HIS A 89 15.84 -9.53 17.73
N TYR A 90 14.79 -8.70 17.79
CA TYR A 90 14.58 -7.76 18.90
C TYR A 90 14.48 -8.49 20.26
N ARG A 91 13.80 -9.65 20.30
CA ARG A 91 13.58 -10.40 21.55
C ARG A 91 14.87 -11.02 22.10
N GLU A 92 15.84 -11.29 21.23
CA GLU A 92 17.12 -11.93 21.57
C GLU A 92 18.19 -10.92 22.01
N GLY A 93 17.92 -9.62 21.87
CA GLY A 93 18.85 -8.54 22.17
C GLY A 93 19.89 -8.39 21.07
N THR A 94 19.65 -7.50 20.12
CA THR A 94 20.62 -7.24 19.05
C THR A 94 21.84 -6.49 19.58
N SER A 95 23.03 -7.08 19.49
CA SER A 95 24.29 -6.38 19.76
C SER A 95 24.69 -5.41 18.64
N ASP A 96 24.01 -5.47 17.49
CA ASP A 96 24.28 -4.60 16.35
C ASP A 96 23.57 -3.25 16.50
N ARG A 97 24.34 -2.24 16.92
CA ARG A 97 23.88 -0.84 17.08
C ARG A 97 23.41 -0.18 15.78
N ARG A 98 23.51 -0.85 14.62
CA ARG A 98 23.11 -0.31 13.32
C ARG A 98 21.62 -0.46 13.03
N TYR A 99 20.93 -1.41 13.67
CA TYR A 99 19.49 -1.59 13.47
C TYR A 99 18.70 -0.69 14.40
N ASN A 100 17.99 0.27 13.81
CA ASN A 100 17.02 1.10 14.51
C ASN A 100 15.66 0.39 14.48
N MET A 101 15.29 -0.26 15.58
CA MET A 101 14.06 -1.06 15.66
C MET A 101 12.79 -0.23 15.46
N THR A 102 12.84 1.06 15.82
CA THR A 102 11.75 1.98 15.51
C THR A 102 11.62 2.16 13.99
N GLU A 103 12.73 2.37 13.26
CA GLU A 103 12.68 2.46 11.80
C GLU A 103 12.18 1.15 11.19
N ALA A 104 12.65 0.00 11.68
CA ALA A 104 12.19 -1.31 11.19
C ALA A 104 10.68 -1.51 11.35
N LEU A 105 10.11 -1.12 12.50
CA LEU A 105 8.67 -1.18 12.72
C LEU A 105 7.90 -0.23 11.79
N LEU A 106 8.37 1.00 11.62
CA LEU A 106 7.72 1.99 10.74
C LEU A 106 7.77 1.56 9.28
N PHE A 107 8.94 1.10 8.81
CA PHE A 107 9.09 0.56 7.46
C PHE A 107 8.20 -0.65 7.24
N LEU A 108 8.22 -1.63 8.15
CA LEU A 108 7.38 -2.82 8.01
C LEU A 108 5.89 -2.46 7.93
N SER A 109 5.43 -1.58 8.81
CA SER A 109 4.02 -1.16 8.87
C SER A 109 3.59 -0.47 7.57
N HIS A 110 4.42 0.44 7.05
CA HIS A 110 4.17 1.15 5.80
C HIS A 110 4.21 0.20 4.59
N PHE A 111 5.25 -0.63 4.49
CA PHE A 111 5.42 -1.53 3.35
C PHE A 111 4.36 -2.63 3.29
N MET A 112 3.81 -3.04 4.43
CA MET A 112 2.63 -3.91 4.45
C MET A 112 1.39 -3.24 3.83
N GLY A 113 1.25 -1.92 3.98
CA GLY A 113 0.24 -1.15 3.24
C GLY A 113 0.54 -1.07 1.75
N ASP A 114 1.77 -0.71 1.40
CA ASP A 114 2.22 -0.55 0.01
C ASP A 114 2.03 -1.83 -0.81
N ILE A 115 2.41 -3.01 -0.29
CA ILE A 115 2.27 -4.27 -1.03
C ILE A 115 0.80 -4.61 -1.30
N HIS A 116 -0.14 -4.09 -0.50
CA HIS A 116 -1.58 -4.28 -0.69
C HIS A 116 -2.19 -3.27 -1.67
N GLN A 117 -1.53 -2.14 -1.94
CA GLN A 117 -1.94 -1.15 -2.93
C GLN A 117 -1.69 -1.71 -4.34
N PRO A 118 -2.74 -2.00 -5.14
CA PRO A 118 -2.59 -2.67 -6.42
C PRO A 118 -1.59 -1.99 -7.38
N MET A 119 -1.58 -0.66 -7.44
CA MET A 119 -0.72 0.10 -8.35
C MET A 119 0.73 0.21 -7.87
N HIS A 120 1.06 -0.20 -6.63
CA HIS A 120 2.44 -0.40 -6.18
C HIS A 120 3.03 -1.72 -6.68
N VAL A 121 2.21 -2.63 -7.20
CA VAL A 121 2.66 -3.84 -7.92
C VAL A 121 2.13 -3.74 -9.35
N GLY A 122 2.72 -2.81 -10.10
CA GLY A 122 2.23 -2.35 -11.40
C GLY A 122 3.19 -2.63 -12.55
N PHE A 123 2.96 -1.99 -13.69
CA PHE A 123 3.80 -2.12 -14.87
C PHE A 123 5.00 -1.19 -14.79
N THR A 124 6.11 -1.65 -15.36
CA THR A 124 7.39 -0.93 -15.29
C THR A 124 7.34 0.34 -16.13
N THR A 125 6.79 0.29 -17.35
CA THR A 125 6.90 1.42 -18.29
C THR A 125 6.01 2.60 -17.93
N ASP A 126 4.94 2.36 -17.17
CA ASP A 126 4.04 3.43 -16.71
C ASP A 126 4.28 3.87 -15.26
N GLU A 127 5.34 3.36 -14.63
CA GLU A 127 5.71 3.61 -13.23
C GLU A 127 4.54 3.30 -12.28
N GLY A 128 3.92 2.12 -12.45
CA GLY A 128 2.74 1.73 -11.69
C GLY A 128 1.54 2.66 -11.92
N GLY A 129 1.37 3.15 -13.15
CA GLY A 129 0.31 4.09 -13.53
C GLY A 129 0.57 5.56 -13.19
N ASN A 130 1.74 5.93 -12.66
CA ASN A 130 2.09 7.33 -12.39
C ASN A 130 2.12 8.18 -13.68
N THR A 131 2.54 7.58 -14.80
CA THR A 131 2.59 8.29 -16.09
C THR A 131 1.26 8.29 -16.84
N ILE A 132 0.25 7.53 -16.36
CA ILE A 132 -1.10 7.53 -16.93
C ILE A 132 -1.88 8.72 -16.37
N ALA A 133 -1.70 9.87 -17.01
CA ALA A 133 -2.45 11.08 -16.67
C ALA A 133 -3.96 10.88 -16.87
N VAL A 134 -4.78 11.25 -15.88
CA VAL A 134 -6.25 11.19 -15.95
C VAL A 134 -6.85 12.45 -15.32
N ARG A 135 -8.17 12.57 -15.39
CA ARG A 135 -8.93 13.47 -14.50
C ARG A 135 -9.71 12.63 -13.52
N TRP A 136 -9.60 12.94 -12.23
CA TRP A 136 -10.50 12.42 -11.21
C TRP A 136 -11.61 13.44 -11.00
N PHE A 137 -12.82 13.10 -11.43
CA PHE A 137 -13.93 14.04 -11.56
C PHE A 137 -13.51 15.35 -12.23
N ARG A 138 -13.40 16.44 -11.44
CA ARG A 138 -13.13 17.79 -11.94
C ARG A 138 -11.66 18.18 -11.90
N HIS A 139 -10.77 17.47 -11.20
CA HIS A 139 -9.35 17.82 -11.12
C HIS A 139 -8.45 16.86 -11.90
N LYS A 140 -7.21 17.29 -12.15
CA LYS A 140 -6.19 16.46 -12.80
C LYS A 140 -5.57 15.53 -11.75
N SER A 141 -5.28 14.30 -12.15
CA SER A 141 -4.62 13.29 -11.31
C SER A 141 -3.82 12.35 -12.22
N ASN A 142 -3.27 11.27 -11.67
CA ASN A 142 -2.75 10.13 -12.44
C ASN A 142 -3.37 8.83 -11.91
N LEU A 143 -3.26 7.72 -12.66
CA LEU A 143 -3.91 6.48 -12.26
C LEU A 143 -3.39 5.95 -10.92
N HIS A 144 -2.09 6.03 -10.67
CA HIS A 144 -1.49 5.62 -9.40
C HIS A 144 -2.12 6.35 -8.21
N HIS A 145 -2.13 7.69 -8.26
CA HIS A 145 -2.67 8.56 -7.24
C HIS A 145 -4.20 8.39 -7.07
N VAL A 146 -4.92 7.95 -8.11
CA VAL A 146 -6.34 7.59 -7.98
C VAL A 146 -6.54 6.43 -7.01
N TRP A 147 -5.67 5.42 -7.09
CA TRP A 147 -5.70 4.23 -6.24
C TRP A 147 -5.11 4.47 -4.86
N ASP A 148 -4.04 5.28 -4.76
CA ASP A 148 -3.54 5.73 -3.46
C ASP A 148 -4.64 6.50 -2.74
N ARG A 149 -5.15 7.57 -3.34
CA ARG A 149 -5.80 8.61 -2.53
C ARG A 149 -7.19 8.96 -2.96
N GLU A 150 -7.43 9.12 -4.26
CA GLU A 150 -8.65 9.76 -4.73
C GLU A 150 -9.92 8.95 -4.43
N ILE A 151 -9.86 7.62 -4.58
CA ILE A 151 -10.98 6.74 -4.25
C ILE A 151 -11.34 6.85 -2.77
N ILE A 152 -10.35 6.79 -1.88
CA ILE A 152 -10.60 6.82 -0.44
C ILE A 152 -11.11 8.19 -0.01
N LEU A 153 -10.52 9.29 -0.50
CA LEU A 153 -11.00 10.65 -0.21
C LEU A 153 -12.42 10.90 -0.69
N THR A 154 -12.78 10.35 -1.86
CA THR A 154 -14.14 10.47 -2.39
C THR A 154 -15.11 9.69 -1.50
N ALA A 155 -14.77 8.45 -1.10
CA ALA A 155 -15.60 7.67 -0.19
C ALA A 155 -15.77 8.37 1.17
N LEU A 156 -14.69 8.92 1.74
CA LEU A 156 -14.72 9.68 2.98
C LEU A 156 -15.67 10.88 2.89
N ALA A 157 -15.58 11.64 1.79
CA ALA A 157 -16.44 12.81 1.58
C ALA A 157 -17.91 12.42 1.37
N ASP A 158 -18.19 11.35 0.62
CA ASP A 158 -19.54 10.98 0.19
C ASP A 158 -20.31 10.18 1.25
N TYR A 159 -19.62 9.34 2.04
CA TYR A 159 -20.28 8.39 2.95
C TYR A 159 -19.94 8.59 4.43
N TYR A 160 -18.85 9.29 4.75
CA TYR A 160 -18.31 9.33 6.12
C TYR A 160 -18.12 10.75 6.68
N GLU A 161 -18.67 11.78 6.04
CA GLU A 161 -18.52 13.18 6.47
C GLU A 161 -17.03 13.60 6.66
N LYS A 162 -16.13 12.98 5.90
CA LYS A 162 -14.66 13.11 6.01
C LYS A 162 -14.08 12.62 7.35
N ASN A 163 -14.79 11.79 8.08
CA ASN A 163 -14.32 11.18 9.32
C ASN A 163 -13.62 9.84 9.02
N LEU A 164 -12.32 9.78 9.28
CA LEU A 164 -11.52 8.57 9.15
C LEU A 164 -11.90 7.49 10.17
N ASP A 165 -12.26 7.88 11.39
CA ASP A 165 -12.64 6.94 12.46
C ASP A 165 -13.89 6.16 12.05
N SER A 166 -14.86 6.83 11.41
CA SER A 166 -16.08 6.17 10.92
C SER A 166 -15.81 5.19 9.78
N LEU A 167 -14.91 5.53 8.85
CA LEU A 167 -14.48 4.58 7.81
C LEU A 167 -13.77 3.38 8.43
N GLN A 168 -12.90 3.61 9.42
CA GLN A 168 -12.20 2.56 10.13
C GLN A 168 -13.16 1.62 10.87
N GLU A 169 -14.15 2.17 11.60
CA GLU A 169 -15.19 1.39 12.27
C GLU A 169 -15.96 0.50 11.31
N ASP A 170 -16.34 1.01 10.14
CA ASP A 170 -17.02 0.25 9.09
C ASP A 170 -16.16 -0.88 8.52
N LEU A 171 -14.87 -0.63 8.29
CA LEU A 171 -13.94 -1.64 7.81
C LEU A 171 -13.75 -2.75 8.84
N VAL A 172 -13.55 -2.38 10.11
CA VAL A 172 -13.48 -3.32 11.24
C VAL A 172 -14.75 -4.15 11.32
N GLY A 173 -15.92 -3.51 11.33
CA GLY A 173 -17.20 -4.21 11.36
C GLY A 173 -17.37 -5.21 10.21
N ASN A 174 -16.92 -4.85 9.00
CA ASN A 174 -17.02 -5.72 7.83
C ASN A 174 -16.20 -7.01 7.94
N PHE A 175 -15.04 -6.99 8.61
CA PHE A 175 -14.21 -8.19 8.79
C PHE A 175 -14.40 -8.88 10.14
N THR A 176 -15.00 -8.23 11.15
CA THR A 176 -15.29 -8.87 12.44
C THR A 176 -16.67 -9.51 12.49
N GLU A 177 -17.66 -8.97 11.78
CA GLU A 177 -19.06 -9.44 11.83
C GLU A 177 -19.78 -9.38 10.47
N GLY A 178 -19.16 -8.76 9.45
CA GLY A 178 -19.79 -8.48 8.17
C GLY A 178 -19.35 -9.39 7.02
N ILE A 179 -19.34 -8.81 5.81
CA ILE A 179 -19.18 -9.54 4.54
C ILE A 179 -17.83 -10.24 4.35
N TRP A 180 -16.82 -9.89 5.15
CA TRP A 180 -15.48 -10.47 5.08
C TRP A 180 -15.16 -11.37 6.27
N PHE A 181 -16.10 -11.57 7.19
CA PHE A 181 -15.89 -12.38 8.40
C PHE A 181 -15.29 -13.77 8.09
N ASP A 182 -15.87 -14.48 7.13
CA ASP A 182 -15.40 -15.82 6.74
C ASP A 182 -14.06 -15.78 5.98
N ASP A 183 -13.75 -14.66 5.32
CA ASP A 183 -12.53 -14.49 4.52
C ASP A 183 -11.29 -14.28 5.40
N VAL A 184 -11.42 -13.66 6.59
CA VAL A 184 -10.29 -13.26 7.46
C VAL A 184 -9.36 -14.41 7.80
N THR A 185 -9.91 -15.61 8.01
CA THR A 185 -9.08 -16.80 8.32
C THR A 185 -8.08 -17.06 7.19
N SER A 186 -8.55 -16.98 5.94
CA SER A 186 -7.70 -17.18 4.76
C SER A 186 -6.68 -16.04 4.52
N TRP A 187 -6.94 -14.85 5.06
CA TRP A 187 -5.99 -13.72 4.97
C TRP A 187 -4.84 -13.89 5.96
N LYS A 188 -5.14 -14.46 7.14
CA LYS A 188 -4.18 -14.74 8.22
C LYS A 188 -3.34 -16.00 7.98
N GLU A 189 -3.80 -16.92 7.12
CA GLU A 189 -3.04 -18.12 6.75
C GLU A 189 -1.72 -17.74 6.06
N CYS A 190 -0.65 -17.80 6.86
CA CYS A 190 0.69 -17.47 6.45
C CYS A 190 1.72 -18.30 7.25
N ASP A 191 2.08 -19.48 6.73
CA ASP A 191 3.04 -20.37 7.41
C ASP A 191 4.49 -19.91 7.22
N ASP A 192 4.82 -19.43 6.02
CA ASP A 192 6.14 -18.94 5.64
C ASP A 192 6.03 -17.54 5.02
N LEU A 193 6.89 -16.62 5.47
CA LEU A 193 6.81 -15.21 5.08
C LEU A 193 6.89 -15.00 3.55
N LEU A 194 7.86 -15.63 2.88
CA LEU A 194 8.06 -15.40 1.44
C LEU A 194 6.86 -15.86 0.58
N PRO A 195 6.27 -17.06 0.77
CA PRO A 195 5.01 -17.43 0.13
C PRO A 195 3.86 -16.43 0.36
N CYS A 196 3.75 -15.83 1.55
CA CYS A 196 2.71 -14.85 1.84
C CYS A 196 2.93 -13.54 1.10
N LEU A 197 4.17 -13.05 1.07
CA LEU A 197 4.52 -11.85 0.29
C LEU A 197 4.28 -12.07 -1.20
N ASN A 198 4.57 -13.28 -1.70
CA ASN A 198 4.25 -13.65 -3.07
C ASN A 198 2.74 -13.65 -3.32
N LYS A 199 1.94 -14.14 -2.38
CA LYS A 199 0.48 -14.07 -2.44
C LYS A 199 -0.01 -12.61 -2.49
N TYR A 200 0.45 -11.75 -1.58
CA TYR A 200 0.02 -10.35 -1.52
C TYR A 200 0.37 -9.58 -2.80
N ALA A 201 1.61 -9.70 -3.28
CA ALA A 201 2.03 -9.06 -4.52
C ALA A 201 1.28 -9.62 -5.74
N THR A 202 1.05 -10.94 -5.80
CA THR A 202 0.27 -11.58 -6.88
C THR A 202 -1.18 -11.10 -6.88
N GLU A 203 -1.81 -10.95 -5.71
CA GLU A 203 -3.14 -10.37 -5.60
C GLU A 203 -3.17 -8.92 -6.10
N SER A 204 -2.19 -8.10 -5.71
CA SER A 204 -2.06 -6.70 -6.12
C SER A 204 -1.93 -6.55 -7.64
N ILE A 205 -1.01 -7.26 -8.30
CA ILE A 205 -0.87 -7.19 -9.77
C ILE A 205 -2.12 -7.70 -10.52
N ASN A 206 -2.77 -8.75 -10.00
CA ASN A 206 -4.02 -9.24 -10.57
C ASN A 206 -5.14 -8.19 -10.48
N ILE A 207 -5.22 -7.45 -9.38
CA ILE A 207 -6.17 -6.37 -9.19
C ILE A 207 -5.80 -5.17 -10.07
N ALA A 208 -4.52 -4.81 -10.16
CA ALA A 208 -4.04 -3.75 -11.04
C ALA A 208 -4.47 -4.01 -12.48
N CYS A 209 -4.25 -5.22 -13.00
CA CYS A 209 -4.69 -5.59 -14.35
C CYS A 209 -6.21 -5.64 -14.51
N LYS A 210 -6.92 -6.28 -13.59
CA LYS A 210 -8.37 -6.52 -13.72
C LYS A 210 -9.20 -5.27 -13.48
N TRP A 211 -8.75 -4.38 -12.60
CA TRP A 211 -9.54 -3.27 -12.09
C TRP A 211 -8.87 -1.91 -12.23
N GLY A 212 -7.53 -1.85 -12.05
CA GLY A 212 -6.71 -0.65 -12.19
C GLY A 212 -6.65 -0.16 -13.63
N TYR A 213 -5.83 -0.82 -14.45
CA TYR A 213 -5.62 -0.48 -15.86
C TYR A 213 -6.86 -0.73 -16.73
N LYS A 214 -7.76 -1.62 -16.32
CA LYS A 214 -8.89 -2.07 -17.13
C LYS A 214 -9.83 -0.92 -17.51
N GLY A 215 -9.85 -0.60 -18.80
CA GLY A 215 -10.70 0.46 -19.36
C GLY A 215 -10.13 1.86 -19.15
N VAL A 216 -8.87 1.99 -18.71
CA VAL A 216 -8.22 3.28 -18.51
C VAL A 216 -7.39 3.68 -19.73
N LYS A 217 -7.60 4.90 -20.20
CA LYS A 217 -6.78 5.56 -21.23
C LYS A 217 -6.26 6.88 -20.70
N SER A 218 -5.02 7.22 -21.02
CA SER A 218 -4.45 8.52 -20.67
C SER A 218 -5.29 9.67 -21.25
N GLY A 219 -5.50 10.72 -20.46
CA GLY A 219 -6.30 11.90 -20.77
C GLY A 219 -7.80 11.79 -20.48
N GLN A 220 -8.31 10.61 -20.10
CA GLN A 220 -9.74 10.43 -19.83
C GLN A 220 -10.15 10.92 -18.43
N THR A 221 -11.44 11.13 -18.24
CA THR A 221 -12.04 11.42 -16.93
C THR A 221 -12.59 10.14 -16.30
N LEU A 222 -12.12 9.84 -15.09
CA LEU A 222 -12.67 8.83 -14.19
C LEU A 222 -13.62 9.52 -13.20
N ALA A 223 -14.82 8.97 -13.03
CA ALA A 223 -15.87 9.52 -12.18
C ALA A 223 -16.69 8.37 -11.55
N ASP A 224 -18.00 8.56 -11.36
CA ASP A 224 -18.89 7.66 -10.62
C ASP A 224 -18.80 6.18 -11.04
N GLU A 225 -18.77 5.87 -12.34
CA GLU A 225 -18.71 4.47 -12.80
C GLU A 225 -17.43 3.78 -12.32
N TYR A 226 -16.28 4.47 -12.44
CA TYR A 226 -15.01 3.92 -11.99
C TYR A 226 -14.94 3.89 -10.45
N PHE A 227 -15.37 4.96 -9.79
CA PHE A 227 -15.41 5.05 -8.34
C PHE A 227 -16.24 3.93 -7.70
N ASN A 228 -17.52 3.82 -8.07
CA ASN A 228 -18.46 2.87 -7.46
C ASN A 228 -18.03 1.41 -7.64
N SER A 229 -17.37 1.09 -8.75
CA SER A 229 -16.93 -0.28 -9.04
C SER A 229 -15.60 -0.64 -8.40
N ARG A 230 -14.71 0.33 -8.11
CA ARG A 230 -13.37 0.07 -7.54
C ARG A 230 -13.29 0.35 -6.04
N MET A 231 -14.16 1.20 -5.49
CA MET A 231 -14.19 1.54 -4.07
C MET A 231 -14.25 0.29 -3.16
N PRO A 232 -15.13 -0.71 -3.37
CA PRO A 232 -15.15 -1.91 -2.54
C PRO A 232 -13.84 -2.73 -2.58
N ILE A 233 -13.09 -2.63 -3.67
CA ILE A 233 -11.81 -3.34 -3.86
C ILE A 233 -10.73 -2.64 -3.06
N VAL A 234 -10.65 -1.31 -3.14
CA VAL A 234 -9.74 -0.50 -2.33
C VAL A 234 -9.99 -0.75 -0.85
N MET A 235 -11.24 -0.73 -0.41
CA MET A 235 -11.62 -1.01 0.99
C MET A 235 -11.21 -2.41 1.44
N LYS A 236 -11.37 -3.43 0.58
CA LYS A 236 -10.89 -4.78 0.87
C LYS A 236 -9.37 -4.85 1.01
N ARG A 237 -8.61 -4.17 0.14
CA ARG A 237 -7.13 -4.17 0.22
C ARG A 237 -6.60 -3.49 1.47
N ILE A 238 -7.26 -2.41 1.88
CA ILE A 238 -6.98 -1.75 3.16
C ILE A 238 -7.22 -2.73 4.33
N ALA A 239 -8.36 -3.42 4.34
CA ALA A 239 -8.65 -4.40 5.39
C ALA A 239 -7.73 -5.63 5.37
N GLN A 240 -7.15 -6.00 4.22
CA GLN A 240 -6.28 -7.17 4.11
C GLN A 240 -4.86 -6.94 4.62
N GLY A 241 -4.30 -5.74 4.46
CA GLY A 241 -2.95 -5.47 4.97
C GLY A 241 -2.89 -5.04 6.43
N GLY A 242 -4.04 -4.78 7.07
CA GLY A 242 -4.16 -4.41 8.49
C GLY A 242 -4.39 -5.63 9.37
#